data_AF-A0A7L7M6U8-F1
#
_entry.id   AF-A0A7L7M6U8-F1
#
_cell.length_a   1.000
_cell.length_b   1.000
_cell.length_c   1.000
_cell.angle_alpha   90.00
_cell.angle_beta   90.00
_cell.angle_gamma   90.00
#
_symmetry.space_group_name_H-M   'P 1'
#
loop_
_entity.id
_entity.type
_entity.pdbx_description
1 polymer ?
#
loop_
_entity_poly.entity_id
_entity_poly.type
_entity_poly.pdbx_seq_one_letter_code
_entity_poly.pdbx_strand_id
1 'polypeptide(L)'
;MEAADGRTLTVTFLGKAPGGVGPRNVRIDGGRRVTGLRAVEVHVETEEDPELDDRMHVVLDRTGDTSAYRLSIVETDAHGRPGTTPYRGFDQRYHSAGFSFRPGRPTPFDCAAEEPCPAPLRPAPLIDRTARDYERLRTVLDRMALTAPEWAERHVPDLGVTVAELLAYTADRLAHHQDAVATEAYLDTARRRESVRRHARLVDYAMHDGAAARAFVALETDRPVVLPRGAFRFAAVDTGRLDPRDRPELGTVLADEDLDALPPGASQEVFEPLGDAEPALYPRTTRSASGPGATRSASCPGARSRPPCATSGRTAATGPAPGPTAPAPGPPKPPQVPAPTRTPGPGPEPEPKPKPPAVRAEATPRAAPSPRAC
;
A
#
# COMPACT_ATOMS: atom_id res chain seq x y z
N MET A 1 -43.89 11.91 -26.18
CA MET A 1 -43.98 12.05 -27.65
C MET A 1 -42.69 11.48 -28.19
N GLU A 2 -42.61 10.41 -28.97
CA GLU A 2 -43.56 9.45 -29.53
C GLU A 2 -42.67 8.32 -30.12
N ALA A 3 -43.25 7.21 -30.58
CA ALA A 3 -42.47 6.11 -31.15
C ALA A 3 -41.58 6.55 -32.32
N ALA A 4 -40.51 5.80 -32.59
CA ALA A 4 -40.29 5.47 -33.98
C ALA A 4 -40.88 4.07 -34.23
N ASP A 5 -40.27 2.96 -33.78
CA ASP A 5 -40.85 1.65 -34.15
C ASP A 5 -40.76 0.48 -33.15
N GLY A 6 -40.01 0.57 -32.04
CA GLY A 6 -39.83 -0.58 -31.14
C GLY A 6 -39.26 -1.85 -31.82
N ARG A 7 -38.76 -1.70 -33.05
CA ARG A 7 -38.23 -2.76 -33.93
C ARG A 7 -36.72 -2.65 -34.10
N THR A 8 -36.09 -1.57 -33.65
CA THR A 8 -34.64 -1.38 -33.77
C THR A 8 -33.98 -1.66 -32.44
N LEU A 9 -32.99 -2.55 -32.44
CA LEU A 9 -32.13 -2.85 -31.30
C LEU A 9 -30.75 -2.22 -31.53
N THR A 10 -30.23 -1.54 -30.51
CA THR A 10 -28.85 -1.05 -30.51
C THR A 10 -27.97 -2.04 -29.78
N VAL A 11 -26.98 -2.59 -30.47
CA VAL A 11 -26.04 -3.57 -29.95
C VAL A 11 -24.67 -2.91 -29.90
N THR A 12 -24.10 -2.75 -28.72
CA THR A 12 -22.77 -2.16 -28.55
C THR A 12 -21.74 -3.27 -28.42
N PHE A 13 -20.69 -3.21 -29.23
CA PHE A 13 -19.55 -4.11 -29.10
C PHE A 13 -18.55 -3.53 -28.12
N LEU A 14 -17.99 -4.35 -27.24
CA LEU A 14 -16.79 -4.02 -26.49
C LEU A 14 -15.61 -4.22 -27.46
N GLY A 15 -15.14 -3.11 -28.04
CA GLY A 15 -14.18 -3.07 -29.14
C GLY A 15 -14.82 -2.95 -30.53
N LYS A 16 -14.14 -3.48 -31.55
CA LYS A 16 -14.55 -3.35 -32.95
C LYS A 16 -15.48 -4.49 -33.41
N ALA A 17 -16.48 -4.15 -34.22
CA ALA A 17 -17.41 -5.12 -34.77
C ALA A 17 -16.70 -6.01 -35.80
N PRO A 18 -16.93 -7.33 -35.79
CA PRO A 18 -16.34 -8.22 -36.79
C PRO A 18 -16.95 -7.96 -38.18
N GLY A 19 -16.12 -8.00 -39.21
CA GLY A 19 -16.56 -7.82 -40.59
C GLY A 19 -17.53 -8.91 -41.06
N GLY A 20 -18.53 -8.52 -41.86
CA GLY A 20 -19.43 -9.45 -42.55
C GLY A 20 -20.65 -9.92 -41.75
N VAL A 21 -20.91 -9.35 -40.57
CA VAL A 21 -22.13 -9.64 -39.81
C VAL A 21 -23.35 -9.06 -40.52
N GLY A 22 -24.26 -9.92 -40.95
CA GLY A 22 -25.53 -9.53 -41.55
C GLY A 22 -26.76 -10.07 -40.79
N PRO A 23 -27.97 -9.84 -41.32
CA PRO A 23 -29.22 -10.32 -40.70
C PRO A 23 -29.25 -11.84 -40.46
N ARG A 24 -28.56 -12.60 -41.33
CA ARG A 24 -28.47 -14.08 -41.24
C ARG A 24 -27.59 -14.56 -40.08
N ASN A 25 -26.79 -13.67 -39.50
CA ASN A 25 -25.89 -13.96 -38.37
C ASN A 25 -26.50 -13.58 -37.02
N VAL A 26 -27.66 -12.92 -37.02
CA VAL A 26 -28.34 -12.51 -35.79
C VAL A 26 -29.44 -13.51 -35.46
N ARG A 27 -29.31 -14.17 -34.31
CA ARG A 27 -30.31 -15.08 -33.77
C ARG A 27 -30.94 -14.47 -32.53
N ILE A 28 -32.27 -14.45 -32.49
CA ILE A 28 -33.03 -13.95 -31.34
C ILE A 28 -33.90 -15.10 -30.82
N ASP A 29 -33.58 -15.57 -29.62
CA ASP A 29 -34.34 -16.59 -28.92
C ASP A 29 -35.07 -15.95 -27.71
N GLY A 30 -36.24 -16.48 -27.34
CA GLY A 30 -37.01 -16.00 -26.18
C GLY A 30 -38.40 -15.47 -26.56
N GLY A 31 -39.00 -14.70 -25.64
CA GLY A 31 -40.39 -14.26 -25.73
C GLY A 31 -41.37 -15.29 -25.18
N ARG A 32 -42.46 -14.83 -24.54
CA ARG A 32 -43.55 -15.71 -24.07
C ARG A 32 -44.76 -15.65 -24.99
N ARG A 33 -45.17 -14.43 -25.39
CA ARG A 33 -46.31 -14.19 -26.28
C ARG A 33 -45.86 -13.98 -27.72
N VAL A 34 -44.74 -13.29 -27.93
CA VAL A 34 -44.17 -13.04 -29.26
C VAL A 34 -42.86 -13.78 -29.40
N THR A 35 -42.86 -14.84 -30.20
CA THR A 35 -41.69 -15.68 -30.47
C THR A 35 -41.31 -15.65 -31.95
N GLY A 36 -40.08 -16.06 -32.27
CA GLY A 36 -39.60 -16.17 -33.65
C GLY A 36 -39.31 -14.83 -34.33
N LEU A 37 -38.84 -13.84 -33.56
CA LEU A 37 -38.37 -12.56 -34.10
C LEU A 37 -37.19 -12.76 -35.04
N ARG A 38 -37.19 -12.07 -36.17
CA ARG A 38 -36.13 -12.16 -37.19
C ARG A 38 -35.51 -10.80 -37.45
N ALA A 39 -34.19 -10.76 -37.54
CA ALA A 39 -33.49 -9.59 -38.06
C ALA A 39 -33.76 -9.48 -39.57
N VAL A 40 -34.29 -8.33 -39.99
CA VAL A 40 -34.54 -7.99 -41.39
C VAL A 40 -33.36 -7.20 -41.95
N GLU A 41 -32.83 -6.29 -41.16
CA GLU A 41 -31.74 -5.39 -41.56
C GLU A 41 -30.75 -5.24 -40.41
N VAL A 42 -29.46 -5.13 -40.77
CA VAL A 42 -28.36 -4.96 -39.82
C VAL A 42 -27.42 -3.90 -40.40
N HIS A 43 -27.20 -2.84 -39.63
CA HIS A 43 -26.26 -1.78 -39.96
C HIS A 43 -25.20 -1.71 -38.87
N VAL A 44 -23.93 -1.72 -39.26
CA VAL A 44 -22.80 -1.57 -38.33
C VAL A 44 -22.23 -0.17 -38.51
N GLU A 45 -22.27 0.60 -37.43
CA GLU A 45 -21.59 1.88 -37.29
C GLU A 45 -20.23 1.61 -36.63
N THR A 46 -19.18 1.66 -37.45
CA THR A 46 -17.81 1.55 -36.99
C THR A 46 -17.30 2.93 -36.60
N GLU A 47 -16.76 3.06 -35.40
CA GLU A 47 -16.13 4.30 -34.94
C GLU A 47 -14.67 4.35 -35.42
N GLU A 48 -14.24 5.49 -35.94
CA GLU A 48 -12.86 5.68 -36.45
C GLU A 48 -11.83 5.74 -35.31
N ASP A 49 -12.25 6.19 -34.12
CA ASP A 49 -11.41 6.23 -32.93
C ASP A 49 -11.20 4.79 -32.37
N PRO A 50 -9.96 4.30 -32.23
CA PRO A 50 -9.68 2.99 -31.68
C PRO A 50 -10.09 2.81 -30.21
N GLU A 51 -10.28 3.90 -29.45
CA GLU A 51 -10.75 3.86 -28.07
C GLU A 51 -12.29 3.78 -27.94
N LEU A 52 -13.02 3.98 -29.04
CA LEU A 52 -14.49 3.92 -29.07
C LEU A 52 -15.02 2.58 -29.59
N ASP A 53 -16.11 2.16 -28.95
CA ASP A 53 -16.86 0.94 -29.20
C ASP A 53 -17.76 1.06 -30.44
N ASP A 54 -17.72 0.05 -31.31
CA ASP A 54 -18.60 0.00 -32.48
C ASP A 54 -20.05 -0.33 -32.07
N ARG A 55 -21.01 0.16 -32.87
CA ARG A 55 -22.44 -0.07 -32.64
C ARG A 55 -23.06 -0.79 -33.83
N MET A 56 -24.00 -1.68 -33.55
CA MET A 56 -24.81 -2.35 -34.56
C MET A 56 -26.29 -2.12 -34.29
N HIS A 57 -26.96 -1.59 -35.30
CA HIS A 57 -28.40 -1.39 -35.32
C HIS A 57 -29.07 -2.56 -36.03
N VAL A 58 -29.85 -3.33 -35.30
CA VAL A 58 -30.59 -4.48 -35.82
C VAL A 58 -32.07 -4.12 -35.93
N VAL A 59 -32.61 -4.13 -37.14
CA VAL A 59 -34.05 -3.93 -37.40
C VAL A 59 -34.74 -5.29 -37.46
N LEU A 60 -35.82 -5.43 -36.68
CA LEU A 60 -36.60 -6.65 -36.54
C LEU A 60 -37.86 -6.62 -37.41
N ASP A 61 -38.36 -7.82 -37.74
CA ASP A 61 -39.61 -8.00 -38.47
C ASP A 61 -40.81 -7.42 -37.71
N ARG A 62 -40.83 -7.58 -36.39
CA ARG A 62 -41.92 -7.17 -35.50
C ARG A 62 -41.39 -6.73 -34.13
N THR A 63 -42.21 -5.98 -33.41
CA THR A 63 -41.95 -5.56 -32.02
C THR A 63 -42.18 -6.75 -31.08
N GLY A 64 -41.25 -6.99 -30.14
CA GLY A 64 -41.39 -8.05 -29.14
C GLY A 64 -42.27 -7.67 -27.95
N ASP A 65 -42.42 -8.60 -27.00
CA ASP A 65 -43.12 -8.36 -25.74
C ASP A 65 -42.17 -7.93 -24.60
N THR A 66 -42.68 -7.72 -23.38
CA THR A 66 -41.87 -7.33 -22.22
C THR A 66 -41.09 -8.49 -21.58
N SER A 67 -41.07 -9.67 -22.20
CA SER A 67 -40.33 -10.84 -21.70
C SER A 67 -38.83 -10.72 -21.97
N ALA A 68 -38.05 -11.60 -21.37
CA ALA A 68 -36.64 -11.74 -21.68
C ALA A 68 -36.43 -12.38 -23.06
N TYR A 69 -35.60 -11.72 -23.87
CA TYR A 69 -35.06 -12.19 -25.14
C TYR A 69 -33.54 -12.33 -25.03
N ARG A 70 -32.95 -13.17 -25.86
CA ARG A 70 -31.50 -13.35 -25.97
C ARG A 70 -31.10 -13.17 -27.43
N LEU A 71 -30.28 -12.15 -27.68
CA LEU A 71 -29.63 -11.92 -28.98
C LEU A 71 -28.29 -12.67 -28.98
N SER A 72 -28.03 -13.46 -30.01
CA SER A 72 -26.77 -14.18 -30.22
C SER A 72 -26.23 -13.93 -31.63
N ILE A 73 -24.92 -13.74 -31.75
CA ILE A 73 -24.24 -13.61 -33.05
C ILE A 73 -23.64 -14.97 -33.43
N VAL A 74 -24.13 -15.54 -34.52
CA VAL A 74 -23.89 -16.93 -34.92
C VAL A 74 -23.47 -17.06 -36.39
N GLU A 75 -22.84 -18.19 -36.71
CA GLU A 75 -22.63 -18.64 -38.09
C GLU A 75 -23.95 -19.00 -38.77
N THR A 76 -23.98 -18.90 -40.11
CA THR A 76 -25.13 -19.37 -40.90
C THR A 76 -25.12 -20.90 -41.06
N ASP A 77 -26.29 -21.52 -40.97
CA ASP A 77 -26.50 -22.94 -41.27
C ASP A 77 -26.42 -23.22 -42.79
N ALA A 78 -26.48 -24.52 -43.16
CA ALA A 78 -26.43 -24.97 -44.55
C ALA A 78 -27.60 -24.43 -45.44
N HIS A 79 -28.63 -23.82 -44.83
CA HIS A 79 -29.80 -23.26 -45.50
C HIS A 79 -29.80 -21.72 -45.45
N GLY A 80 -28.70 -21.08 -45.02
CA GLY A 80 -28.57 -19.63 -44.94
C GLY A 80 -29.36 -18.99 -43.79
N ARG A 81 -29.74 -19.76 -42.77
CA ARG A 81 -30.43 -19.30 -41.56
C ARG A 81 -29.46 -19.18 -40.39
N PRO A 82 -29.75 -18.39 -39.35
CA PRO A 82 -28.90 -18.32 -38.16
C PRO A 82 -28.76 -19.69 -37.48
N GLY A 83 -27.53 -20.18 -37.33
CA GLY A 83 -27.22 -21.46 -36.72
C GLY A 83 -27.18 -21.44 -35.19
N THR A 84 -26.40 -22.35 -34.60
CA THR A 84 -26.16 -22.44 -33.14
C THR A 84 -24.71 -22.15 -32.76
N THR A 85 -23.80 -22.17 -33.73
CA THR A 85 -22.36 -21.99 -33.48
C THR A 85 -22.02 -20.50 -33.40
N PRO A 86 -21.28 -20.05 -32.38
CA PRO A 86 -20.80 -18.67 -32.31
C PRO A 86 -20.04 -18.25 -33.56
N TYR A 87 -20.22 -17.00 -34.00
CA TYR A 87 -19.53 -16.44 -35.16
C TYR A 87 -17.99 -16.51 -35.00
N ARG A 88 -17.27 -16.91 -36.05
CA ARG A 88 -15.81 -17.03 -36.00
C ARG A 88 -15.15 -15.68 -35.71
N GLY A 89 -14.14 -15.68 -34.84
CA GLY A 89 -13.44 -14.47 -34.41
C GLY A 89 -14.14 -13.74 -33.25
N PHE A 90 -15.29 -14.24 -32.77
CA PHE A 90 -16.00 -13.69 -31.61
C PHE A 90 -15.59 -14.38 -30.30
N ASP A 91 -15.61 -13.66 -29.17
CA ASP A 91 -15.40 -14.29 -27.85
C ASP A 91 -16.56 -15.24 -27.52
N GLN A 92 -16.25 -16.53 -27.35
CA GLN A 92 -17.23 -17.58 -27.06
C GLN A 92 -18.07 -17.28 -25.81
N ARG A 93 -17.55 -16.51 -24.84
CA ARG A 93 -18.29 -16.14 -23.63
C ARG A 93 -19.28 -14.99 -23.86
N TYR A 94 -19.00 -14.10 -24.80
CA TYR A 94 -19.75 -12.86 -25.00
C TYR A 94 -20.56 -12.81 -26.30
N HIS A 95 -20.66 -13.93 -27.03
CA HIS A 95 -21.42 -14.03 -28.28
C HIS A 95 -22.94 -13.84 -28.13
N SER A 96 -23.46 -13.70 -26.90
CA SER A 96 -24.88 -13.51 -26.65
C SER A 96 -25.17 -12.57 -25.49
N ALA A 97 -26.23 -11.77 -25.61
CA ALA A 97 -26.71 -10.86 -24.56
C ALA A 97 -28.23 -10.97 -24.38
N GLY A 98 -28.68 -10.87 -23.13
CA GLY A 98 -30.10 -10.79 -22.79
C GLY A 98 -30.63 -9.36 -22.89
N PHE A 99 -31.83 -9.18 -23.42
CA PHE A 99 -32.51 -7.88 -23.50
C PHE A 99 -34.03 -8.06 -23.31
N SER A 100 -34.77 -6.96 -23.08
CA SER A 100 -36.23 -6.96 -23.02
C SER A 100 -36.78 -5.67 -23.64
N PHE A 101 -37.94 -5.73 -24.28
CA PHE A 101 -38.59 -4.53 -24.82
C PHE A 101 -39.32 -3.83 -23.67
N ARG A 102 -38.64 -2.89 -23.00
CA ARG A 102 -39.26 -2.02 -21.99
C ARG A 102 -39.75 -0.75 -22.68
N PRO A 103 -41.06 -0.55 -22.90
CA PRO A 103 -41.56 0.78 -23.18
C PRO A 103 -41.26 1.64 -21.95
N GLY A 104 -40.61 2.80 -22.15
CA GLY A 104 -40.24 3.75 -21.08
C GLY A 104 -41.46 4.41 -20.44
N ARG A 105 -42.40 3.63 -19.91
CA ARG A 105 -43.55 4.10 -19.17
C ARG A 105 -43.22 3.99 -17.69
N PRO A 106 -43.16 5.11 -16.94
CA PRO A 106 -43.14 5.03 -15.49
C PRO A 106 -44.50 4.44 -15.07
N THR A 107 -44.52 3.17 -14.71
CA THR A 107 -45.69 2.56 -14.08
C THR A 107 -45.59 2.83 -12.58
N PRO A 108 -46.66 3.31 -11.91
CA PRO A 108 -46.66 3.55 -10.46
C PRO A 108 -46.65 2.25 -9.62
N PHE A 109 -46.56 1.10 -10.29
CA PHE A 109 -46.39 -0.20 -9.67
C PHE A 109 -44.92 -0.58 -9.77
N ASP A 110 -44.23 -0.48 -8.63
CA ASP A 110 -42.92 -1.09 -8.40
C ASP A 110 -43.09 -2.60 -8.34
N CYS A 111 -43.22 -3.24 -9.51
CA CYS A 111 -43.03 -4.68 -9.58
C CYS A 111 -41.58 -4.93 -9.18
N ALA A 112 -41.36 -5.48 -7.98
CA ALA A 112 -40.05 -5.94 -7.55
C ALA A 112 -39.46 -6.82 -8.67
N ALA A 113 -38.27 -6.46 -9.15
CA ALA A 113 -37.60 -7.26 -10.16
C ALA A 113 -37.48 -8.69 -9.62
N GLU A 114 -37.94 -9.69 -10.38
CA GLU A 114 -37.60 -11.09 -10.08
C GLU A 114 -36.07 -11.16 -10.12
N GLU A 115 -35.45 -11.33 -8.94
CA GLU A 115 -34.03 -11.63 -8.86
C GLU A 115 -33.82 -12.93 -9.62
N PRO A 116 -33.08 -12.92 -10.76
CA PRO A 116 -32.79 -14.16 -11.44
C PRO A 116 -32.08 -15.08 -10.45
N CYS A 117 -32.50 -16.34 -10.40
CA CYS A 117 -31.80 -17.36 -9.60
C CYS A 117 -30.30 -17.24 -9.89
N PRO A 118 -29.46 -16.98 -8.87
CA PRO A 118 -28.02 -16.88 -9.09
C PRO A 118 -27.56 -18.20 -9.71
N ALA A 119 -26.82 -18.09 -10.81
CA ALA A 119 -26.26 -19.27 -11.45
C ALA A 119 -25.51 -20.10 -10.39
N PRO A 120 -25.62 -21.44 -10.43
CA PRO A 120 -24.93 -22.28 -9.45
C PRO A 120 -23.45 -21.91 -9.45
N LEU A 121 -22.95 -21.48 -8.29
CA LEU A 121 -21.56 -21.12 -8.10
C LEU A 121 -20.73 -22.36 -8.44
N ARG A 122 -19.93 -22.29 -9.51
CA ARG A 122 -18.97 -23.36 -9.76
C ARG A 122 -17.95 -23.32 -8.62
N PRO A 123 -17.57 -24.46 -8.03
CA PRO A 123 -16.54 -24.47 -7.02
C PRO A 123 -15.26 -23.89 -7.64
N ALA A 124 -14.75 -22.81 -7.04
CA ALA A 124 -13.48 -22.25 -7.44
C ALA A 124 -12.38 -23.30 -7.17
N PRO A 125 -11.34 -23.37 -8.01
CA PRO A 125 -10.22 -24.25 -7.72
C PRO A 125 -9.61 -23.85 -6.37
N LEU A 126 -9.26 -24.85 -5.56
CA LEU A 126 -8.52 -24.62 -4.32
C LEU A 126 -7.09 -24.20 -4.70
N ILE A 127 -6.82 -22.89 -4.67
CA ILE A 127 -5.47 -22.37 -4.88
C ILE A 127 -4.78 -22.33 -3.51
N ASP A 128 -3.98 -23.35 -3.20
CA ASP A 128 -3.14 -23.35 -2.01
C ASP A 128 -2.00 -22.32 -2.19
N ARG A 129 -2.06 -21.23 -1.43
CA ARG A 129 -1.08 -20.12 -1.51
C ARG A 129 0.18 -20.38 -0.69
N THR A 130 0.17 -21.40 0.17
CA THR A 130 1.34 -21.80 0.98
C THR A 130 2.22 -22.82 0.24
N ALA A 131 1.69 -23.39 -0.84
CA ALA A 131 2.29 -24.40 -1.69
C ALA A 131 3.44 -23.91 -2.59
N ARG A 132 4.38 -23.09 -2.06
CA ARG A 132 5.44 -22.44 -2.84
C ARG A 132 6.84 -22.85 -2.41
N ASP A 133 6.97 -24.05 -1.83
CA ASP A 133 8.25 -24.67 -1.54
C ASP A 133 8.85 -25.35 -2.79
N TYR A 134 10.16 -25.61 -2.75
CA TYR A 134 10.89 -26.25 -3.86
C TYR A 134 10.23 -27.54 -4.37
N GLU A 135 9.85 -28.45 -3.47
CA GLU A 135 9.28 -29.76 -3.85
C GLU A 135 7.93 -29.60 -4.55
N ARG A 136 7.07 -28.70 -4.06
CA ARG A 136 5.79 -28.39 -4.71
C ARG A 136 5.98 -27.64 -6.01
N LEU A 137 6.99 -26.79 -6.14
CA LEU A 137 7.30 -26.12 -7.40
C LEU A 137 7.87 -27.10 -8.44
N ARG A 138 8.51 -28.19 -8.01
CA ARG A 138 8.99 -29.27 -8.89
C ARG A 138 7.85 -30.04 -9.57
N THR A 139 6.60 -29.94 -9.10
CA THR A 139 5.43 -30.50 -9.80
C THR A 139 5.16 -29.81 -11.14
N VAL A 140 5.89 -28.73 -11.49
CA VAL A 140 5.91 -28.20 -12.85
C VAL A 140 6.30 -29.26 -13.89
N LEU A 141 7.11 -30.26 -13.48
CA LEU A 141 7.43 -31.43 -14.31
C LEU A 141 6.16 -32.19 -14.75
N ASP A 142 5.17 -32.33 -13.87
CA ASP A 142 3.89 -32.98 -14.20
C ASP A 142 3.08 -32.16 -15.20
N ARG A 143 3.18 -30.82 -15.12
CA ARG A 143 2.54 -29.94 -16.10
C ARG A 143 3.23 -30.05 -17.46
N MET A 144 4.54 -30.20 -17.50
CA MET A 144 5.29 -30.35 -18.75
C MET A 144 4.91 -31.62 -19.51
N ALA A 145 4.55 -32.71 -18.82
CA ALA A 145 4.00 -33.91 -19.46
C ALA A 145 2.71 -33.64 -20.27
N LEU A 146 1.95 -32.59 -19.93
CA LEU A 146 0.74 -32.20 -20.65
C LEU A 146 0.99 -31.15 -21.73
N THR A 147 2.02 -30.30 -21.58
CA THR A 147 2.28 -29.19 -22.50
C THR A 147 3.33 -29.50 -23.56
N ALA A 148 4.25 -30.42 -23.28
CA ALA A 148 5.32 -30.88 -24.17
C ALA A 148 5.39 -32.43 -24.14
N PRO A 149 4.34 -33.14 -24.62
CA PRO A 149 4.25 -34.59 -24.52
C PRO A 149 5.37 -35.34 -25.28
N GLU A 150 6.02 -34.69 -26.24
CA GLU A 150 7.18 -35.21 -26.98
C GLU A 150 8.46 -35.31 -26.13
N TRP A 151 8.56 -34.55 -25.04
CA TRP A 151 9.68 -34.63 -24.11
C TRP A 151 9.36 -35.63 -22.99
N ALA A 152 9.86 -36.86 -23.17
CA ALA A 152 9.59 -37.99 -22.28
C ALA A 152 10.71 -38.26 -21.25
N GLU A 153 11.81 -37.50 -21.31
CA GLU A 153 12.99 -37.74 -20.49
C GLU A 153 12.72 -37.38 -19.01
N ARG A 154 13.13 -38.26 -18.10
CA ARG A 154 12.82 -38.18 -16.65
C ARG A 154 14.05 -38.46 -15.78
N HIS A 155 15.21 -38.72 -16.40
CA HIS A 155 16.44 -38.95 -15.68
C HIS A 155 16.96 -37.65 -15.05
N VAL A 156 17.52 -37.75 -13.84
CA VAL A 156 18.11 -36.61 -13.11
C VAL A 156 19.16 -35.83 -13.93
N PRO A 157 20.07 -36.46 -14.71
CA PRO A 157 21.04 -35.72 -15.52
C PRO A 157 20.45 -35.08 -16.80
N ASP A 158 19.13 -35.14 -17.02
CA ASP A 158 18.52 -34.48 -18.16
C ASP A 158 18.56 -32.95 -18.02
N LEU A 159 18.82 -32.27 -19.14
CA LEU A 159 18.93 -30.83 -19.16
C LEU A 159 17.59 -30.14 -18.85
N GLY A 160 16.48 -30.68 -19.37
CA GLY A 160 15.14 -30.14 -19.12
C GLY A 160 14.73 -30.29 -17.65
N VAL A 161 15.05 -31.44 -17.05
CA VAL A 161 14.87 -31.66 -15.60
C VAL A 161 15.71 -30.66 -14.81
N THR A 162 16.99 -30.50 -15.14
CA THR A 162 17.91 -29.58 -14.46
C THR A 162 17.41 -28.13 -14.52
N VAL A 163 16.92 -27.68 -15.68
CA VAL A 163 16.37 -26.32 -15.84
C VAL A 163 15.10 -26.15 -14.99
N ALA A 164 14.21 -27.14 -14.97
CA ALA A 164 13.01 -27.09 -14.16
C ALA A 164 13.32 -27.02 -12.65
N GLU A 165 14.31 -27.80 -12.19
CA GLU A 165 14.80 -27.76 -10.81
C GLU A 165 15.45 -26.41 -10.47
N LEU A 166 16.27 -25.84 -11.36
CA LEU A 166 16.87 -24.52 -11.16
C LEU A 166 15.81 -23.41 -11.05
N LEU A 167 14.76 -23.49 -11.87
CA LEU A 167 13.63 -22.58 -11.81
C LEU A 167 12.83 -22.74 -10.52
N ALA A 168 12.56 -23.98 -10.10
CA ALA A 168 11.89 -24.28 -8.83
C ALA A 168 12.69 -23.72 -7.64
N TYR A 169 14.01 -23.90 -7.62
CA TYR A 169 14.90 -23.36 -6.59
C TYR A 169 14.86 -21.83 -6.55
N THR A 170 14.91 -21.17 -7.70
CA THR A 170 14.85 -19.71 -7.79
C THR A 170 13.48 -19.19 -7.33
N ALA A 171 12.40 -19.86 -7.73
CA ALA A 171 11.04 -19.51 -7.35
C ALA A 171 10.80 -19.68 -5.84
N ASP A 172 11.33 -20.71 -5.20
CA ASP A 172 11.28 -20.89 -3.73
C ASP A 172 11.95 -19.71 -2.99
N ARG A 173 13.15 -19.30 -3.44
CA ARG A 173 13.84 -18.13 -2.87
C ARG A 173 13.03 -16.84 -3.04
N LEU A 174 12.40 -16.66 -4.20
CA LEU A 174 11.53 -15.51 -4.45
C LEU A 174 10.28 -15.55 -3.57
N ALA A 175 9.66 -16.72 -3.40
CA ALA A 175 8.51 -16.92 -2.52
C ALA A 175 8.85 -16.55 -1.08
N HIS A 176 9.99 -17.01 -0.57
CA HIS A 176 10.48 -16.63 0.75
C HIS A 176 10.64 -15.11 0.90
N HIS A 177 11.19 -14.44 -0.12
CA HIS A 177 11.37 -12.99 -0.10
C HIS A 177 10.03 -12.23 -0.12
N GLN A 178 9.05 -12.72 -0.88
CA GLN A 178 7.70 -12.17 -0.89
C GLN A 178 7.04 -12.28 0.48
N ASP A 179 7.16 -13.43 1.14
CA ASP A 179 6.57 -13.65 2.47
C ASP A 179 7.23 -12.78 3.53
N ALA A 180 8.55 -12.59 3.44
CA ALA A 180 9.29 -11.67 4.31
C ALA A 180 8.82 -10.21 4.13
N VAL A 181 8.64 -9.75 2.89
CA VAL A 181 8.12 -8.40 2.61
C VAL A 181 6.67 -8.27 3.07
N ALA A 182 5.83 -9.27 2.83
CA ALA A 182 4.43 -9.27 3.24
C ALA A 182 4.28 -9.20 4.77
N THR A 183 5.16 -9.88 5.51
CA THR A 183 5.21 -9.79 6.98
C THR A 183 5.49 -8.37 7.44
N GLU A 184 6.36 -7.64 6.75
CA GLU A 184 6.71 -6.25 7.09
C GLU A 184 5.68 -5.21 6.61
N ALA A 185 4.71 -5.60 5.78
CA ALA A 185 3.76 -4.69 5.14
C ALA A 185 2.60 -4.21 6.04
N TYR A 186 2.41 -4.83 7.20
CA TYR A 186 1.36 -4.46 8.15
C TYR A 186 1.94 -4.28 9.56
N LEU A 187 1.40 -3.31 10.30
CA LEU A 187 1.90 -2.96 11.63
C LEU A 187 1.85 -4.14 12.62
N ASP A 188 0.80 -4.96 12.56
CA ASP A 188 0.59 -6.10 13.46
C ASP A 188 1.54 -7.27 13.19
N THR A 189 2.03 -7.40 11.95
CA THR A 189 2.93 -8.50 11.54
C THR A 189 4.39 -8.09 11.43
N ALA A 190 4.68 -6.79 11.32
CA ALA A 190 6.02 -6.28 11.09
C ALA A 190 6.98 -6.63 12.25
N ARG A 191 8.16 -7.15 11.92
CA ARG A 191 9.17 -7.54 12.91
C ARG A 191 10.31 -6.54 13.00
N ARG A 192 10.56 -5.77 11.94
CA ARG A 192 11.62 -4.75 11.96
C ARG A 192 11.10 -3.44 12.55
N ARG A 193 11.85 -2.91 13.51
CA ARG A 193 11.55 -1.60 14.15
C ARG A 193 11.47 -0.46 13.14
N GLU A 194 12.26 -0.50 12.08
CA GLU A 194 12.20 0.48 10.99
C GLU A 194 10.87 0.45 10.23
N SER A 195 10.35 -0.75 9.93
CA SER A 195 9.04 -0.92 9.29
C SER A 195 7.94 -0.38 10.19
N VAL A 196 7.93 -0.78 11.47
CA VAL A 196 6.96 -0.30 12.47
C VAL A 196 6.98 1.23 12.57
N ARG A 197 8.17 1.83 12.65
CA ARG A 197 8.34 3.29 12.66
C ARG A 197 7.75 3.96 11.41
N ARG A 198 7.94 3.38 10.22
CA ARG A 198 7.37 3.91 8.97
C ARG A 198 5.84 3.82 8.96
N HIS A 199 5.27 2.72 9.46
CA HIS A 199 3.82 2.58 9.61
C HIS A 199 3.25 3.58 10.62
N ALA A 200 3.90 3.73 11.77
CA ALA A 200 3.45 4.64 12.82
C ALA A 200 3.45 6.12 12.38
N ARG A 201 4.37 6.50 11.48
CA ARG A 201 4.37 7.84 10.87
C ARG A 201 3.13 8.14 10.04
N LEU A 202 2.44 7.14 9.48
CA LEU A 202 1.21 7.34 8.71
C LEU A 202 0.03 7.81 9.58
N VAL A 203 0.10 7.58 10.89
CA VAL A 203 -0.88 8.03 11.88
C VAL A 203 -0.30 9.13 12.77
N ASP A 204 0.70 9.86 12.26
CA ASP A 204 1.39 10.96 12.96
C ASP A 204 2.00 10.56 14.32
N TYR A 205 2.32 9.28 14.51
CA TYR A 205 2.98 8.80 15.72
C TYR A 205 4.51 8.79 15.56
N ALA A 206 5.17 9.72 16.23
CA ALA A 206 6.63 9.80 16.29
C ALA A 206 7.21 8.82 17.32
N MET A 207 7.59 7.62 16.85
CA MET A 207 8.24 6.61 17.69
C MET A 207 9.64 7.06 18.16
N HIS A 208 9.83 7.22 19.48
CA HIS A 208 11.09 7.64 20.10
C HIS A 208 12.18 6.55 20.02
N ASP A 209 13.45 6.97 20.05
CA ASP A 209 14.64 6.08 20.12
C ASP A 209 15.01 5.62 21.54
N GLY A 210 14.20 6.02 22.51
CA GLY A 210 14.50 5.89 23.92
C GLY A 210 14.55 7.29 24.52
N ALA A 211 14.33 7.40 25.82
CA ALA A 211 14.46 8.66 26.54
C ALA A 211 15.64 8.55 27.50
N ALA A 212 16.51 9.55 27.50
CA ALA A 212 17.53 9.67 28.53
C ALA A 212 16.85 9.83 29.90
N ALA A 213 17.47 9.28 30.95
CA ALA A 213 17.01 9.47 32.32
C ALA A 213 17.04 10.97 32.68
N ARG A 214 16.05 11.39 33.47
CA ARG A 214 15.89 12.80 33.90
C ARG A 214 15.63 12.82 35.39
N ALA A 215 16.24 13.78 36.08
CA ALA A 215 16.05 13.99 37.51
C ALA A 215 15.99 15.50 37.81
N PHE A 216 15.33 15.85 38.91
CA PHE A 216 15.43 17.18 39.49
C PHE A 216 16.60 17.22 40.47
N VAL A 217 17.41 18.26 40.39
CA VAL A 217 18.53 18.50 41.31
C VAL A 217 18.31 19.80 42.08
N ALA A 218 18.68 19.81 43.35
CA ALA A 218 18.68 21.01 44.19
C ALA A 218 20.13 21.39 44.46
N LEU A 219 20.48 22.65 44.18
CA LEU A 219 21.84 23.17 44.34
C LEU A 219 21.83 24.27 45.38
N GLU A 220 22.80 24.23 46.29
CA GLU A 220 23.08 25.31 47.22
C GLU A 220 24.41 25.96 46.84
N THR A 221 24.47 27.28 46.94
CA THR A 221 25.67 28.06 46.67
C THR A 221 25.94 29.01 47.83
N ASP A 222 27.21 29.36 48.04
CA ASP A 222 27.68 30.30 49.05
C ASP A 222 27.68 31.75 48.54
N ARG A 223 27.65 31.95 47.21
CA ARG A 223 27.67 33.25 46.55
C ARG A 223 26.72 33.27 45.34
N PRO A 224 26.29 34.46 44.87
CA PRO A 224 25.53 34.53 43.64
C PRO A 224 26.36 33.98 42.47
N VAL A 225 25.82 32.98 41.76
CA VAL A 225 26.47 32.34 40.61
C VAL A 225 25.45 32.18 39.49
N VAL A 226 25.79 32.64 38.30
CA VAL A 226 25.05 32.32 37.08
C VAL A 226 25.74 31.12 36.43
N LEU A 227 24.97 30.12 36.05
CA LEU A 227 25.48 28.94 35.35
C LEU A 227 25.17 29.09 33.84
N PRO A 228 26.12 29.59 33.03
CA PRO A 228 25.89 29.76 31.61
C PRO A 228 25.79 28.41 30.90
N ARG A 229 25.03 28.38 29.80
CA ARG A 229 24.82 27.15 29.04
C ARG A 229 26.15 26.55 28.57
N GLY A 230 26.27 25.23 28.70
CA GLY A 230 27.45 24.48 28.23
C GLY A 230 28.68 24.60 29.13
N ALA A 231 28.66 25.46 30.15
CA ALA A 231 29.76 25.59 31.10
C ALA A 231 29.63 24.65 32.32
N PHE A 232 28.50 23.95 32.46
CA PHE A 232 28.25 23.03 33.57
C PHE A 232 27.52 21.78 33.09
N ARG A 233 27.79 20.68 33.80
CA ARG A 233 27.12 19.37 33.67
C ARG A 233 26.95 18.76 35.06
N PHE A 234 26.06 17.79 35.18
CA PHE A 234 25.88 17.02 36.41
C PHE A 234 26.46 15.63 36.24
N ALA A 235 27.29 15.18 37.17
CA ALA A 235 27.81 13.82 37.15
C ALA A 235 27.24 13.03 38.33
N ALA A 236 26.73 11.83 38.04
CA ALA A 236 26.50 10.80 39.03
C ALA A 236 27.69 9.82 38.96
N VAL A 237 28.53 9.86 39.99
CA VAL A 237 29.70 8.99 40.09
C VAL A 237 29.45 7.96 41.19
N ASP A 238 29.48 6.69 40.82
CA ASP A 238 29.41 5.57 41.75
C ASP A 238 30.80 4.94 41.92
N THR A 239 31.36 5.16 43.11
CA THR A 239 32.63 4.59 43.58
C THR A 239 32.42 3.40 44.51
N GLY A 240 31.18 2.93 44.71
CA GLY A 240 30.83 1.88 45.67
C GLY A 240 31.47 0.53 45.36
N ARG A 241 31.81 0.29 44.09
CA ARG A 241 32.49 -0.92 43.61
C ARG A 241 34.01 -0.91 43.79
N LEU A 242 34.60 0.23 44.15
CA LEU A 242 36.03 0.35 44.41
C LEU A 242 36.38 -0.07 45.84
N ASP A 243 37.59 -0.60 46.02
CA ASP A 243 38.18 -0.80 47.35
C ASP A 243 38.21 0.55 48.09
N PRO A 244 37.85 0.61 49.39
CA PRO A 244 37.88 1.84 50.15
C PRO A 244 39.19 2.64 50.06
N ARG A 245 40.34 1.99 49.84
CA ARG A 245 41.65 2.67 49.68
C ARG A 245 41.85 3.34 48.31
N ASP A 246 41.14 2.86 47.30
CA ASP A 246 41.26 3.33 45.90
C ASP A 246 40.15 4.32 45.54
N ARG A 247 39.29 4.69 46.50
CA ARG A 247 38.21 5.65 46.26
C ARG A 247 38.78 7.07 46.17
N PRO A 248 38.54 7.79 45.06
CA PRO A 248 38.98 9.16 44.93
C PRO A 248 38.20 10.06 45.89
N GLU A 249 38.88 11.08 46.43
CA GLU A 249 38.23 12.15 47.18
C GLU A 249 37.59 13.13 46.19
N LEU A 250 36.32 12.90 45.86
CA LEU A 250 35.58 13.74 44.91
C LEU A 250 34.95 14.94 45.62
N GLY A 251 35.26 16.14 45.13
CA GLY A 251 34.62 17.39 45.53
C GLY A 251 33.18 17.51 45.02
N THR A 252 32.44 18.50 45.52
CA THR A 252 31.11 18.85 44.98
C THR A 252 31.19 19.51 43.61
N VAL A 253 32.34 20.11 43.28
CA VAL A 253 32.65 20.59 41.94
C VAL A 253 33.89 19.87 41.45
N LEU A 254 33.79 19.20 40.32
CA LEU A 254 34.89 18.45 39.70
C LEU A 254 35.40 19.23 38.49
N ALA A 255 36.65 19.05 38.07
CA ALA A 255 37.06 19.45 36.72
C ALA A 255 36.75 18.31 35.73
N ASP A 256 36.71 18.60 34.43
CA ASP A 256 36.57 17.54 33.41
C ASP A 256 37.76 16.56 33.49
N GLU A 257 38.94 17.08 33.84
CA GLU A 257 40.17 16.31 34.08
C GLU A 257 40.03 15.32 35.25
N ASP A 258 39.37 15.72 36.35
CA ASP A 258 39.15 14.85 37.51
C ASP A 258 38.16 13.73 37.18
N LEU A 259 37.19 14.03 36.31
CA LEU A 259 36.20 13.07 35.82
C LEU A 259 36.85 12.04 34.88
N ASP A 260 37.75 12.50 34.01
CA ASP A 260 38.54 11.64 33.13
C ASP A 260 39.59 10.80 33.89
N ALA A 261 40.05 11.28 35.04
CA ALA A 261 41.03 10.61 35.90
C ALA A 261 40.43 9.58 36.87
N LEU A 262 39.13 9.28 36.79
CA LEU A 262 38.49 8.29 37.67
C LEU A 262 39.11 6.89 37.49
N PRO A 263 39.32 6.15 38.60
CA PRO A 263 39.97 4.84 38.52
C PRO A 263 39.11 3.80 37.79
N PRO A 264 39.73 2.81 37.15
CA PRO A 264 39.01 1.72 36.49
C PRO A 264 38.11 0.98 37.50
N GLY A 265 36.80 0.98 37.24
CA GLY A 265 35.79 0.37 38.14
C GLY A 265 34.86 1.38 38.82
N ALA A 266 35.18 2.67 38.79
CA ALA A 266 34.18 3.72 38.98
C ALA A 266 33.21 3.73 37.78
N SER A 267 31.90 3.86 38.04
CA SER A 267 30.93 4.14 36.98
C SER A 267 30.50 5.59 37.04
N GLN A 268 30.43 6.24 35.87
CA GLN A 268 30.01 7.62 35.74
C GLN A 268 28.87 7.76 34.73
N GLU A 269 27.88 8.55 35.10
CA GLU A 269 26.82 9.01 34.20
C GLU A 269 26.80 10.54 34.21
N VAL A 270 26.94 11.14 33.03
CA VAL A 270 26.96 12.59 32.86
C VAL A 270 25.62 13.03 32.27
N PHE A 271 25.00 14.00 32.93
CA PHE A 271 23.72 14.57 32.58
C PHE A 271 23.86 16.04 32.19
N GLU A 272 23.16 16.42 31.13
CA GLU A 272 23.07 17.81 30.69
C GLU A 272 21.83 18.49 31.29
N PRO A 273 21.90 19.81 31.57
CA PRO A 273 20.73 20.56 32.02
C PRO A 273 19.62 20.56 30.95
N LEU A 274 18.38 20.33 31.40
CA LEU A 274 17.21 20.35 30.54
C LEU A 274 16.65 21.79 30.42
N GLY A 275 16.73 22.37 29.23
CA GLY A 275 16.16 23.69 28.89
C GLY A 275 17.20 24.76 28.58
N ASP A 276 16.74 25.88 28.02
CA ASP A 276 17.61 26.98 27.54
C ASP A 276 17.84 28.08 28.60
N ALA A 277 17.45 27.85 29.85
CA ALA A 277 17.62 28.83 30.92
C ALA A 277 19.05 28.81 31.47
N GLU A 278 19.58 29.99 31.78
CA GLU A 278 20.82 30.17 32.54
C GLU A 278 20.47 30.43 34.00
N PRO A 279 20.43 29.39 34.86
CA PRO A 279 19.96 29.57 36.22
C PRO A 279 20.92 30.46 37.01
N ALA A 280 20.38 31.52 37.59
CA ALA A 280 21.05 32.33 38.60
C ALA A 280 20.77 31.72 39.98
N LEU A 281 21.78 31.11 40.57
CA LEU A 281 21.76 30.60 41.93
C LEU A 281 22.15 31.73 42.89
N TYR A 282 21.40 31.84 43.99
CA TYR A 282 21.68 32.78 45.06
C TYR A 282 21.87 32.02 46.36
N PRO A 283 22.76 32.49 47.24
CA PRO A 283 22.95 31.85 48.52
C PRO A 283 21.66 31.91 49.32
N ARG A 284 21.37 30.83 50.05
CA ARG A 284 20.20 30.76 50.92
C ARG A 284 20.34 31.83 52.02
N THR A 285 19.61 32.92 51.86
CA THR A 285 19.45 33.93 52.91
C THR A 285 18.46 33.41 53.95
N THR A 286 18.90 32.50 54.80
CA THR A 286 18.17 32.17 56.03
C THR A 286 19.09 32.27 57.23
N ARG A 287 19.18 33.48 57.80
CA ARG A 287 19.25 33.64 59.26
C ARG A 287 17.94 34.26 59.72
N SER A 288 16.89 33.45 59.79
CA SER A 288 15.71 33.76 60.58
C SER A 288 15.47 32.60 61.54
N ALA A 289 15.49 32.93 62.83
CA ALA A 289 15.03 32.07 63.90
C ALA A 289 13.63 31.50 63.57
N SER A 290 13.44 30.22 63.93
CA SER A 290 12.15 29.57 64.21
C SER A 290 10.88 30.20 63.60
N GLY A 291 10.40 29.61 62.51
CA GLY A 291 9.04 29.79 62.00
C GLY A 291 8.73 28.71 60.96
N PRO A 292 7.62 27.94 61.07
CA PRO A 292 7.37 26.83 60.17
C PRO A 292 6.90 27.33 58.81
N GLY A 293 7.59 26.89 57.76
CA GLY A 293 7.06 26.89 56.40
C GLY A 293 7.43 28.09 55.54
N ALA A 294 8.56 28.01 54.84
CA ALA A 294 8.72 28.49 53.45
C ALA A 294 10.16 28.22 52.96
N THR A 295 10.44 27.01 52.47
CA THR A 295 11.62 26.75 51.64
C THR A 295 11.30 27.17 50.19
N ARG A 296 11.84 28.31 49.76
CA ARG A 296 11.92 28.63 48.33
C ARG A 296 13.07 27.85 47.72
N SER A 297 12.78 26.67 47.16
CA SER A 297 13.66 25.98 46.23
C SER A 297 13.34 26.45 44.81
N ALA A 298 14.35 26.86 44.04
CA ALA A 298 14.17 27.02 42.59
C ALA A 298 14.00 25.63 41.98
N SER A 299 12.76 25.23 41.73
CA SER A 299 12.45 24.01 40.95
C SER A 299 12.38 24.39 39.47
N CYS A 300 13.23 23.78 38.64
CA CYS A 300 13.02 23.81 37.19
C CYS A 300 11.73 23.05 36.85
N PRO A 301 10.79 23.59 36.05
CA PRO A 301 9.55 22.87 35.73
C PRO A 301 9.75 21.94 34.52
N GLY A 302 9.29 20.69 34.62
CA GLY A 302 9.33 19.76 33.49
C GLY A 302 8.62 18.43 33.72
N ALA A 303 7.30 18.41 33.51
CA ALA A 303 6.40 17.26 33.31
C ALA A 303 6.24 16.21 34.43
N ARG A 304 4.97 15.85 34.68
CA ARG A 304 4.50 14.92 35.70
C ARG A 304 4.79 13.47 35.31
N SER A 305 5.45 12.73 36.20
CA SER A 305 5.12 11.33 36.49
C SER A 305 5.57 10.98 37.91
N ARG A 306 4.82 10.08 38.54
CA ARG A 306 4.86 9.70 39.97
C ARG A 306 6.25 9.24 40.45
N PRO A 307 6.60 9.45 41.74
CA PRO A 307 7.92 9.12 42.26
C PRO A 307 8.02 7.65 42.66
N PRO A 308 9.21 7.05 42.59
CA PRO A 308 9.69 6.16 43.63
C PRO A 308 10.79 6.84 44.45
N CYS A 309 10.89 6.42 45.71
CA CYS A 309 11.74 6.95 46.77
C CYS A 309 13.18 7.27 46.33
N ALA A 310 13.64 8.45 46.72
CA ALA A 310 15.02 8.89 46.57
C ALA A 310 15.95 8.15 47.54
N THR A 311 16.92 7.42 46.99
CA THR A 311 18.12 7.00 47.72
C THR A 311 19.14 8.15 47.63
N SER A 312 19.70 8.54 48.77
CA SER A 312 20.64 9.66 48.89
C SER A 312 21.98 9.35 48.20
N GLY A 313 22.17 9.83 46.97
CA GLY A 313 23.46 9.94 46.30
C GLY A 313 23.94 11.39 46.29
N ARG A 314 25.24 11.62 46.54
CA ARG A 314 25.84 12.96 46.40
C ARG A 314 26.08 13.22 44.91
N THR A 315 25.62 14.36 44.40
CA THR A 315 25.81 14.80 43.02
C THR A 315 26.85 15.92 43.01
N ALA A 316 27.84 15.83 42.11
CA ALA A 316 28.85 16.87 41.92
C ALA A 316 28.66 17.55 40.55
N ALA A 317 28.95 18.86 40.47
CA ALA A 317 28.77 19.70 39.28
C ALA A 317 30.10 20.25 38.79
N THR A 318 30.51 19.98 37.55
CA THR A 318 31.83 20.35 37.04
C THR A 318 31.87 21.75 36.42
N GLY A 319 32.97 22.52 36.59
CA GLY A 319 33.15 23.83 35.92
C GLY A 319 34.61 24.35 35.87
N PRO A 320 35.05 25.02 34.77
CA PRO A 320 36.44 25.47 34.60
C PRO A 320 36.74 26.87 35.18
N ALA A 321 38.01 27.11 35.54
CA ALA A 321 38.56 28.43 35.92
C ALA A 321 38.90 29.29 34.67
N PRO A 322 38.83 30.64 34.74
CA PRO A 322 38.89 31.48 33.54
C PRO A 322 40.33 31.78 33.08
N GLY A 323 40.64 31.46 31.82
CA GLY A 323 41.83 31.90 31.07
C GLY A 323 41.45 32.67 29.79
N PRO A 324 42.36 33.50 29.22
CA PRO A 324 42.02 34.46 28.18
C PRO A 324 41.75 33.83 26.81
N THR A 325 40.79 34.43 26.11
CA THR A 325 40.09 33.98 24.90
C THR A 325 40.96 34.05 23.64
N ALA A 326 41.03 32.95 22.87
CA ALA A 326 41.52 32.93 21.49
C ALA A 326 40.34 32.92 20.49
N PRO A 327 40.49 33.51 19.28
CA PRO A 327 39.38 33.66 18.34
C PRO A 327 39.07 32.36 17.57
N ALA A 328 37.78 32.20 17.24
CA ALA A 328 37.17 31.00 16.65
C ALA A 328 37.60 30.69 15.20
N PRO A 329 37.73 29.41 14.81
CA PRO A 329 37.90 29.01 13.41
C PRO A 329 36.56 29.01 12.66
N GLY A 330 36.59 29.38 11.38
CA GLY A 330 35.42 29.44 10.48
C GLY A 330 34.84 28.05 10.12
N PRO A 331 33.63 28.01 9.55
CA PRO A 331 32.86 26.78 9.37
C PRO A 331 33.45 25.87 8.28
N PRO A 332 33.43 24.53 8.45
CA PRO A 332 33.89 23.58 7.45
C PRO A 332 32.90 23.44 6.28
N LYS A 333 33.46 23.26 5.08
CA LYS A 333 32.73 23.06 3.82
C LYS A 333 32.06 21.67 3.79
N PRO A 334 30.81 21.54 3.32
CA PRO A 334 30.12 20.26 3.28
C PRO A 334 30.72 19.29 2.23
N PRO A 335 30.69 17.97 2.48
CA PRO A 335 31.21 16.95 1.57
C PRO A 335 30.30 16.77 0.34
N GLN A 336 30.90 16.63 -0.85
CA GLN A 336 30.20 16.33 -2.09
C GLN A 336 29.94 14.83 -2.19
N VAL A 337 28.67 14.45 -2.40
CA VAL A 337 28.24 13.08 -2.71
C VAL A 337 28.14 12.96 -4.24
N PRO A 338 28.86 12.03 -4.91
CA PRO A 338 28.67 11.80 -6.34
C PRO A 338 27.34 11.07 -6.61
N ALA A 339 26.63 11.50 -7.64
CA ALA A 339 25.35 10.93 -8.07
C ALA A 339 25.51 9.53 -8.68
N PRO A 340 24.52 8.62 -8.51
CA PRO A 340 24.56 7.29 -9.11
C PRO A 340 24.29 7.33 -10.63
N THR A 341 25.11 6.62 -11.39
CA THR A 341 25.00 6.39 -12.83
C THR A 341 23.70 5.65 -13.17
N ARG A 342 22.86 6.22 -14.03
CA ARG A 342 21.66 5.56 -14.57
C ARG A 342 22.06 4.63 -15.72
N THR A 343 21.76 3.34 -15.58
CA THR A 343 21.78 2.37 -16.69
C THR A 343 20.56 2.59 -17.60
N PRO A 344 20.68 2.54 -18.93
CA PRO A 344 19.53 2.62 -19.83
C PRO A 344 18.68 1.34 -19.72
N GLY A 345 17.36 1.50 -19.58
CA GLY A 345 16.40 0.38 -19.61
C GLY A 345 16.23 -0.22 -21.02
N PRO A 346 15.70 -1.45 -21.13
CA PRO A 346 15.43 -2.09 -22.41
C PRO A 346 14.29 -1.37 -23.16
N GLY A 347 14.38 -1.39 -24.49
CA GLY A 347 13.42 -0.76 -25.41
C GLY A 347 12.01 -1.38 -25.37
N PRO A 348 11.04 -0.75 -26.05
CA PRO A 348 9.62 -1.09 -25.94
C PRO A 348 9.29 -2.46 -26.53
N GLU A 349 8.49 -3.24 -25.79
CA GLU A 349 7.85 -4.47 -26.25
C GLU A 349 6.86 -4.22 -27.39
N PRO A 350 6.66 -5.19 -28.31
CA PRO A 350 5.70 -5.08 -29.39
C PRO A 350 4.24 -5.15 -28.89
N GLU A 351 3.36 -4.43 -29.59
CA GLU A 351 1.94 -4.25 -29.26
C GLU A 351 1.16 -5.57 -29.05
N PRO A 352 0.21 -5.58 -28.10
CA PRO A 352 -0.63 -6.76 -27.83
C PRO A 352 -1.63 -7.01 -28.96
N LYS A 353 -1.75 -8.28 -29.36
CA LYS A 353 -2.73 -8.74 -30.37
C LYS A 353 -4.16 -8.32 -30.01
N PRO A 354 -4.99 -7.94 -31.00
CA PRO A 354 -6.33 -7.43 -30.75
C PRO A 354 -7.21 -8.47 -30.06
N LYS A 355 -7.84 -8.04 -28.97
CA LYS A 355 -8.76 -8.82 -28.16
C LYS A 355 -10.05 -9.10 -28.96
N PRO A 356 -10.59 -10.32 -28.91
CA PRO A 356 -11.83 -10.63 -29.62
C PRO A 356 -13.00 -9.76 -29.08
N PRO A 357 -13.89 -9.26 -29.95
CA PRO A 357 -14.98 -8.40 -29.54
C PRO A 357 -16.02 -9.14 -28.71
N ALA A 358 -16.71 -8.40 -27.84
CA ALA A 358 -17.78 -8.88 -26.96
C ALA A 358 -19.05 -8.02 -27.14
N VAL A 359 -20.25 -8.53 -26.85
CA VAL A 359 -21.52 -7.79 -27.08
C VAL A 359 -22.21 -7.41 -25.78
N ARG A 360 -22.74 -6.18 -25.73
CA ARG A 360 -23.77 -5.73 -24.81
C ARG A 360 -24.95 -5.17 -25.62
N ALA A 361 -26.16 -5.73 -25.43
CA ALA A 361 -27.35 -5.30 -26.15
C ALA A 361 -28.25 -4.47 -25.22
N GLU A 362 -28.56 -3.22 -25.60
CA GLU A 362 -29.53 -2.37 -24.90
C GLU A 362 -30.53 -1.80 -25.91
N ALA A 363 -31.82 -1.94 -25.62
CA ALA A 363 -32.88 -1.36 -26.44
C ALA A 363 -33.05 0.12 -26.06
N THR A 364 -32.25 1.00 -26.67
CA THR A 364 -32.29 2.46 -26.43
C THR A 364 -32.67 3.20 -27.72
N PRO A 365 -33.57 4.21 -27.67
CA PRO A 365 -33.97 4.96 -28.85
C PRO A 365 -32.84 5.87 -29.37
N ARG A 366 -32.80 6.04 -30.70
CA ARG A 366 -31.84 6.87 -31.44
C ARG A 366 -32.02 8.36 -31.10
N ALA A 367 -30.94 9.03 -30.68
CA ALA A 367 -30.90 10.49 -30.62
C ALA A 367 -30.63 11.04 -32.04
N ALA A 368 -31.50 11.92 -32.52
CA ALA A 368 -31.33 12.62 -33.80
C ALA A 368 -30.28 13.75 -33.68
N PRO A 369 -29.55 14.09 -34.76
CA PRO A 369 -28.61 15.21 -34.76
C PRO A 369 -29.35 16.55 -34.66
N SER A 370 -28.81 17.44 -33.83
CA SER A 370 -29.37 18.76 -33.53
C SER A 370 -29.52 19.64 -34.78
N PRO A 371 -30.68 20.27 -35.04
CA PRO A 371 -30.78 21.28 -36.08
C PRO A 371 -30.12 22.58 -35.61
N ARG A 372 -29.18 23.08 -36.41
CA ARG A 372 -28.69 24.47 -36.29
C ARG A 372 -29.84 25.45 -36.57
N ALA A 373 -30.06 26.38 -35.64
CA ALA A 373 -30.66 27.71 -35.83
C ALA A 373 -30.36 28.50 -34.54
N CYS A 374 -29.84 29.73 -34.50
CA CYS A 374 -29.53 30.76 -35.50
C CYS A 374 -28.06 31.17 -35.42
#